data_AF-A0A8H5J9D9-F1
#
_entry.id   AF-A0A8H5J9D9-F1
#
_cell.length_a   1.000
_cell.length_b   1.000
_cell.length_c   1.000
_cell.angle_alpha   90.00
_cell.angle_beta   90.00
_cell.angle_gamma   90.00
#
_symmetry.space_group_name_H-M   'P 1'
#
loop_
_entity.id
_entity.type
_entity.pdbx_description
1 polymer ?
#
loop_
_entity_poly.entity_id
_entity_poly.type
_entity_poly.pdbx_seq_one_letter_code
_entity_poly.pdbx_strand_id
1 'polypeptide(L)'
;MFKIMFATFRTIFLVILSNLPGSQQAIKRISVANTAVLYHDGRALATCESGPPMRIQLPSLDTVGWFDGVKAEGEPEKCQVSSNDSPFGGSGLFSFMKEWTTGHPKVDPVTGEMLLYHNTFMPPYVHYSVLPKSNEKASGHRLVNQSVLGVSGARMMHDFGASRSHTIIMDLPLSLDPLNTMKGKEVVSYDPTKPSRFGVFPRHQPSSVRWYHTAPCCIFHTANTWDSHSSDGGSSVNLLTCRMTSSTLVYTAGNIRPPARSKSTQARDWPDDKKETTCRYKEAPTLESPGVAAGLIDYFPTAESDDYDQCRLYYYEFDTSTTSQNEVKNQWALSSIPFEFPSVRPDREMQDARYIYGCSTSTSCFGVALGRADKVDLLVKMDAKTLVRRGKKMNTTPVTGCVDRRSVSEIIEQEKEDDPIKIFRLPPNHYAQEPRFVPRASSSEEDDGYLLFYVFDESQLLSTGDCPPSAKSELWILDAKSMRDVVAKVRLPQRVPYGLHGTWFSSRDIEGQRAVESLRSLEEVQRKKEDWLNGGGQIRKSWMVLREKLERAVG
;
A
#
# COMPACT_ATOMS: atom_id res chain seq x y z
N MET A 1 -13.01 17.09 -18.84
CA MET A 1 -12.43 16.28 -19.93
C MET A 1 -11.32 17.00 -20.68
N PHE A 2 -11.57 18.14 -21.35
CA PHE A 2 -10.56 18.87 -22.14
C PHE A 2 -9.28 19.23 -21.34
N LYS A 3 -9.43 19.73 -20.10
CA LYS A 3 -8.28 20.02 -19.21
C LYS A 3 -7.42 18.78 -18.91
N ILE A 4 -8.03 17.62 -18.67
CA ILE A 4 -7.32 16.37 -18.38
C ILE A 4 -6.61 15.89 -19.64
N MET A 5 -7.30 15.86 -20.79
CA MET A 5 -6.70 15.47 -22.07
C MET A 5 -5.52 16.38 -22.44
N PHE A 6 -5.67 17.70 -22.25
CA PHE A 6 -4.60 18.66 -22.48
C PHE A 6 -3.43 18.43 -21.51
N ALA A 7 -3.69 18.21 -20.22
CA ALA A 7 -2.65 17.91 -19.24
C ALA A 7 -1.90 16.61 -19.58
N THR A 8 -2.61 15.55 -19.98
CA THR A 8 -2.01 14.28 -20.42
C THR A 8 -1.16 14.48 -21.67
N PHE A 9 -1.69 15.16 -22.69
CA PHE A 9 -0.94 15.47 -23.90
C PHE A 9 0.31 16.30 -23.60
N ARG A 10 0.18 17.34 -22.77
CA ARG A 10 1.29 18.17 -22.30
C ARG A 10 2.35 17.32 -21.61
N THR A 11 1.97 16.44 -20.70
CA THR A 11 2.91 15.54 -20.01
C THR A 11 3.63 14.63 -21.00
N ILE A 12 2.92 13.99 -21.92
CA ILE A 12 3.53 13.15 -22.97
C ILE A 12 4.50 13.96 -23.83
N PHE A 13 4.10 15.15 -24.24
CA PHE A 13 4.94 16.06 -25.02
C PHE A 13 6.22 16.45 -24.27
N LEU A 14 6.12 16.82 -22.99
CA LEU A 14 7.28 17.15 -22.15
C LEU A 14 8.20 15.94 -21.95
N VAL A 15 7.64 14.73 -21.78
CA VAL A 15 8.43 13.49 -21.73
C VAL A 15 9.20 13.27 -23.03
N ILE A 16 8.55 13.40 -24.19
CA ILE A 16 9.21 13.27 -25.50
C ILE A 16 10.32 14.33 -25.63
N LEU A 17 10.00 15.58 -25.33
CA LEU A 17 10.94 16.71 -25.41
C LEU A 17 12.14 16.53 -24.48
N SER A 18 11.94 15.92 -23.31
CA SER A 18 13.01 15.62 -22.35
C SER A 18 14.02 14.59 -22.88
N ASN A 19 13.63 13.76 -23.85
CA ASN A 19 14.50 12.77 -24.48
C ASN A 19 15.21 13.32 -25.74
N LEU A 20 14.90 14.55 -26.17
CA LEU A 20 15.56 15.19 -27.31
C LEU A 20 16.86 15.91 -26.89
N PRO A 21 17.81 16.12 -27.82
CA PRO A 21 19.08 16.79 -27.55
C PRO A 21 18.90 18.15 -26.85
N GLY A 22 19.86 18.53 -26.01
CA GLY A 22 19.81 19.77 -25.22
C GLY A 22 18.94 19.68 -23.96
N SER A 23 18.35 18.51 -23.68
CA SER A 23 17.69 18.27 -22.40
C SER A 23 18.69 18.13 -21.28
N GLN A 24 18.41 18.81 -20.17
CA GLN A 24 19.15 18.72 -18.92
C GLN A 24 19.13 17.28 -18.37
N GLN A 25 17.96 16.65 -18.40
CA GLN A 25 17.76 15.29 -17.94
C GLN A 25 16.57 14.69 -18.67
N ALA A 26 16.70 13.44 -19.14
CA ALA A 26 15.58 12.71 -19.69
C ALA A 26 14.63 12.31 -18.56
N ILE A 27 13.34 12.59 -18.72
CA ILE A 27 12.30 12.06 -17.85
C ILE A 27 12.17 10.57 -18.19
N LYS A 28 12.87 9.75 -17.42
CA LYS A 28 12.87 8.28 -17.61
C LYS A 28 11.63 7.63 -16.99
N ARG A 29 11.20 8.12 -15.83
CA ARG A 29 10.11 7.57 -15.02
C ARG A 29 9.31 8.71 -14.39
N ILE A 30 8.03 8.47 -14.14
CA ILE A 30 7.06 9.46 -13.62
C ILE A 30 6.74 9.29 -12.13
N SER A 31 7.38 8.31 -11.48
CA SER A 31 7.17 8.03 -10.06
C SER A 31 7.69 9.14 -9.16
N VAL A 32 6.98 9.38 -8.07
CA VAL A 32 7.34 10.35 -7.02
C VAL A 32 8.02 9.70 -5.82
N ALA A 33 8.14 8.35 -5.79
CA ALA A 33 8.82 7.58 -4.75
C ALA A 33 8.46 7.99 -3.31
N ASN A 34 7.17 8.24 -3.04
CA ASN A 34 6.68 8.83 -1.79
C ASN A 34 5.87 7.87 -0.90
N THR A 35 5.75 6.59 -1.26
CA THR A 35 4.88 5.63 -0.58
C THR A 35 5.57 5.01 0.64
N ALA A 36 6.71 4.34 0.44
CA ALA A 36 7.47 3.71 1.51
C ALA A 36 8.98 3.81 1.26
N VAL A 37 9.78 3.42 2.25
CA VAL A 37 11.23 3.21 2.10
C VAL A 37 11.57 1.88 2.74
N LEU A 38 12.35 1.03 2.07
CA LEU A 38 12.80 -0.26 2.61
C LEU A 38 14.29 -0.50 2.38
N TYR A 39 14.84 -1.51 3.05
CA TYR A 39 16.23 -1.93 2.86
C TYR A 39 16.31 -3.25 2.09
N HIS A 40 17.08 -3.30 1.01
CA HIS A 40 17.39 -4.54 0.32
C HIS A 40 18.81 -4.54 -0.22
N ASP A 41 19.55 -5.62 0.04
CA ASP A 41 20.86 -5.88 -0.56
C ASP A 41 21.83 -4.68 -0.51
N GLY A 42 21.89 -3.98 0.63
CA GLY A 42 22.77 -2.82 0.81
C GLY A 42 22.22 -1.51 0.23
N ARG A 43 20.92 -1.43 -0.09
CA ARG A 43 20.27 -0.25 -0.67
C ARG A 43 19.09 0.16 0.20
N ALA A 44 18.99 1.44 0.51
CA ALA A 44 17.73 2.04 0.93
C ALA A 44 16.95 2.46 -0.32
N LEU A 45 15.72 1.96 -0.47
CA LEU A 45 14.89 2.09 -1.66
C LEU A 45 13.57 2.77 -1.31
N ALA A 46 13.35 3.97 -1.84
CA ALA A 46 12.07 4.67 -1.78
C ALA A 46 11.14 4.18 -2.90
N THR A 47 9.89 3.89 -2.59
CA THR A 47 8.96 3.19 -3.48
C THR A 47 7.69 4.00 -3.75
N CYS A 48 7.05 3.72 -4.88
CA CYS A 48 5.71 4.19 -5.22
C CYS A 48 5.17 3.35 -6.37
N GLU A 49 3.89 2.99 -6.32
CA GLU A 49 3.22 2.08 -7.28
C GLU A 49 3.25 2.56 -8.75
N SER A 50 3.65 3.80 -8.99
CA SER A 50 3.74 4.43 -10.31
C SER A 50 5.11 4.26 -11.00
N GLY A 51 6.05 3.51 -10.41
CA GLY A 51 7.33 3.23 -11.04
C GLY A 51 8.27 2.33 -10.25
N PRO A 52 9.53 2.18 -10.70
CA PRO A 52 10.51 1.37 -10.00
C PRO A 52 11.00 2.06 -8.72
N PRO A 53 11.62 1.31 -7.78
CA PRO A 53 12.20 1.91 -6.58
C PRO A 53 13.31 2.92 -6.91
N MET A 54 13.44 3.96 -6.10
CA MET A 54 14.51 4.95 -6.14
C MET A 54 15.50 4.67 -5.02
N ARG A 55 16.78 4.49 -5.35
CA ARG A 55 17.83 4.36 -4.33
C ARG A 55 18.13 5.73 -3.72
N ILE A 56 18.16 5.76 -2.39
CA ILE A 56 18.65 6.88 -1.58
C ILE A 56 19.84 6.42 -0.74
N GLN A 57 20.70 7.35 -0.34
CA GLN A 57 21.83 7.09 0.55
C GLN A 57 21.48 7.49 1.97
N LEU A 58 21.67 6.59 2.94
CA LEU A 58 21.54 6.92 4.36
C LEU A 58 22.92 7.28 4.96
N PRO A 59 23.00 8.17 5.96
CA PRO A 59 21.90 8.95 6.54
C PRO A 59 21.62 10.29 5.83
N SER A 60 22.41 10.64 4.80
CA SER A 60 22.33 11.96 4.16
C SER A 60 21.03 12.23 3.40
N LEU A 61 20.31 11.16 3.04
CA LEU A 61 19.10 11.17 2.20
C LEU A 61 19.35 11.65 0.77
N ASP A 62 20.61 11.61 0.30
CA ASP A 62 20.93 11.95 -1.08
C ASP A 62 20.28 10.96 -2.04
N THR A 63 19.73 11.46 -3.15
CA THR A 63 19.14 10.61 -4.18
C THR A 63 20.25 10.04 -5.06
N VAL A 64 20.37 8.70 -5.09
CA VAL A 64 21.33 7.99 -5.95
C VAL A 64 20.73 7.83 -7.35
N GLY A 65 19.59 7.15 -7.46
CA GLY A 65 18.87 7.03 -8.74
C GLY A 65 17.97 5.81 -8.85
N TRP A 66 17.35 5.61 -10.02
CA TRP A 66 16.35 4.54 -10.22
C TRP A 66 16.99 3.15 -10.14
N PHE A 67 16.35 2.24 -9.41
CA PHE A 67 16.74 0.84 -9.31
C PHE A 67 15.93 -0.02 -10.30
N ASP A 68 16.62 -0.67 -11.23
CA ASP A 68 16.00 -1.44 -12.32
C ASP A 68 15.84 -2.94 -11.99
N GLY A 69 16.03 -3.33 -10.73
CA GLY A 69 15.99 -4.73 -10.30
C GLY A 69 17.34 -5.46 -10.44
N VAL A 70 18.31 -4.86 -11.11
CA VAL A 70 19.68 -5.36 -11.22
C VAL A 70 20.64 -4.40 -10.53
N LYS A 71 20.58 -3.11 -10.90
CA LYS A 71 21.42 -2.05 -10.35
C LYS A 71 20.64 -0.74 -10.19
N ALA A 72 21.16 0.15 -9.36
CA ALA A 72 20.66 1.52 -9.32
C ALA A 72 21.52 2.45 -10.19
N GLU A 73 20.89 3.44 -10.83
CA GLU A 73 21.61 4.55 -11.44
C GLU A 73 22.50 5.20 -10.36
N GLY A 74 23.80 5.31 -10.61
CA GLY A 74 24.78 5.85 -9.65
C GLY A 74 25.59 4.80 -8.90
N GLU A 75 25.34 3.50 -9.12
CA GLU A 75 26.21 2.42 -8.63
C GLU A 75 27.42 2.16 -9.53
N PRO A 76 28.56 1.71 -8.96
CA PRO A 76 29.75 1.37 -9.73
C PRO A 76 29.50 0.32 -10.83
N GLU A 77 30.09 0.52 -12.02
CA GLU A 77 29.91 -0.40 -13.16
C GLU A 77 30.33 -1.86 -12.88
N LYS A 78 31.26 -2.08 -11.94
CA LYS A 78 31.73 -3.42 -11.55
C LYS A 78 30.80 -4.17 -10.59
N CYS A 79 29.63 -3.63 -10.25
CA CYS A 79 28.62 -4.42 -9.53
C CYS A 79 28.27 -5.65 -10.39
N GLN A 80 28.40 -6.85 -9.79
CA GLN A 80 28.26 -8.15 -10.44
C GLN A 80 26.85 -8.31 -11.06
N VAL A 81 26.68 -7.83 -12.29
CA VAL A 81 25.55 -8.18 -13.14
C VAL A 81 25.99 -9.42 -13.90
N SER A 82 25.34 -10.55 -13.66
CA SER A 82 25.56 -11.70 -14.54
C SER A 82 25.02 -11.31 -15.92
N SER A 83 25.68 -11.75 -17.00
CA SER A 83 25.27 -11.39 -18.37
C SER A 83 23.85 -11.83 -18.75
N ASN A 84 23.18 -12.61 -17.88
CA ASN A 84 21.84 -13.14 -18.06
C ASN A 84 20.77 -12.39 -17.24
N ASP A 85 21.14 -11.43 -16.38
CA ASP A 85 20.17 -10.70 -15.56
C ASP A 85 19.45 -9.63 -16.39
N SER A 86 18.11 -9.70 -16.46
CA SER A 86 17.28 -8.70 -17.12
C SER A 86 16.78 -7.65 -16.11
N PRO A 87 16.75 -6.35 -16.49
CA PRO A 87 16.11 -5.31 -15.70
C PRO A 87 14.58 -5.46 -15.75
N PHE A 88 13.91 -4.81 -14.81
CA PHE A 88 12.47 -4.67 -14.81
C PHE A 88 11.97 -4.11 -16.15
N GLY A 89 10.85 -4.66 -16.63
CA GLY A 89 10.23 -4.23 -17.88
C GLY A 89 10.91 -4.74 -19.16
N GLY A 90 12.14 -5.27 -19.06
CA GLY A 90 12.91 -5.81 -20.16
C GLY A 90 13.54 -4.73 -21.05
N SER A 91 13.67 -5.02 -22.35
CA SER A 91 14.22 -4.09 -23.34
C SER A 91 13.14 -3.55 -24.27
N GLY A 92 13.27 -2.30 -24.71
CA GLY A 92 12.45 -1.70 -25.78
C GLY A 92 11.73 -0.40 -25.38
N LEU A 93 11.07 0.21 -26.37
CA LEU A 93 10.47 1.56 -26.26
C LEU A 93 9.37 1.67 -25.19
N PHE A 94 8.74 0.56 -24.84
CA PHE A 94 7.63 0.49 -23.88
C PHE A 94 8.01 -0.15 -22.54
N SER A 95 9.31 -0.41 -22.28
CA SER A 95 9.77 -1.01 -21.01
C SER A 95 9.30 -0.23 -19.79
N PHE A 96 9.34 1.11 -19.87
CA PHE A 96 8.96 1.99 -18.75
C PHE A 96 7.51 1.81 -18.28
N MET A 97 6.60 1.33 -19.15
CA MET A 97 5.20 1.04 -18.79
C MET A 97 5.03 -0.31 -18.10
N LYS A 98 6.08 -1.14 -18.06
CA LYS A 98 6.12 -2.46 -17.43
C LYS A 98 6.87 -2.45 -16.09
N GLU A 99 7.23 -1.26 -15.60
CA GLU A 99 8.03 -1.06 -14.39
C GLU A 99 7.24 -0.40 -13.24
N TRP A 100 5.90 -0.38 -13.33
CA TRP A 100 5.04 0.11 -12.26
C TRP A 100 5.01 -0.92 -11.14
N THR A 101 5.96 -0.77 -10.23
CA THR A 101 6.30 -1.75 -9.21
C THR A 101 5.57 -1.40 -7.92
N THR A 102 5.13 -2.39 -7.16
CA THR A 102 4.45 -2.16 -5.87
C THR A 102 5.17 -1.16 -4.96
N GLY A 103 4.40 -0.33 -4.26
CA GLY A 103 4.87 0.52 -3.17
C GLY A 103 5.27 -0.28 -1.92
N HIS A 104 4.85 -1.54 -1.83
CA HIS A 104 5.04 -2.44 -0.68
C HIS A 104 5.87 -3.68 -1.00
N PRO A 105 7.11 -3.58 -1.53
CA PRO A 105 7.97 -4.75 -1.67
C PRO A 105 8.15 -5.46 -0.33
N LYS A 106 8.17 -6.79 -0.36
CA LYS A 106 8.35 -7.61 0.86
C LYS A 106 9.73 -8.25 0.83
N VAL A 107 10.49 -8.14 1.91
CA VAL A 107 11.81 -8.75 2.04
C VAL A 107 11.73 -9.90 3.02
N ASP A 108 12.11 -11.09 2.57
CA ASP A 108 12.16 -12.28 3.42
C ASP A 108 13.26 -12.11 4.48
N PRO A 109 12.94 -12.10 5.79
CA PRO A 109 13.92 -11.82 6.84
C PRO A 109 14.98 -12.92 7.03
N VAL A 110 14.78 -14.12 6.48
CA VAL A 110 15.75 -15.24 6.59
C VAL A 110 16.57 -15.39 5.31
N THR A 111 15.96 -15.33 4.13
CA THR A 111 16.69 -15.49 2.85
C THR A 111 17.24 -14.17 2.31
N GLY A 112 16.66 -13.03 2.72
CA GLY A 112 16.96 -11.72 2.17
C GLY A 112 16.46 -11.50 0.74
N GLU A 113 15.64 -12.42 0.20
CA GLU A 113 14.99 -12.23 -1.09
C GLU A 113 13.94 -11.12 -1.00
N MET A 114 13.90 -10.24 -2.01
CA MET A 114 12.85 -9.23 -2.15
C MET A 114 11.84 -9.67 -3.21
N LEU A 115 10.58 -9.68 -2.83
CA LEU A 115 9.44 -10.03 -3.67
C LEU A 115 8.71 -8.76 -4.10
N LEU A 116 8.36 -8.69 -5.38
CA LEU A 116 7.74 -7.52 -6.01
C LEU A 116 6.71 -7.98 -7.04
N TYR A 117 5.62 -7.24 -7.19
CA TYR A 117 4.79 -7.32 -8.40
C TYR A 117 4.86 -6.02 -9.20
N HIS A 118 4.51 -6.13 -10.48
CA HIS A 118 4.46 -5.02 -11.42
C HIS A 118 3.11 -5.01 -12.14
N ASN A 119 2.43 -3.86 -12.10
CA ASN A 119 1.21 -3.62 -12.85
C ASN A 119 1.52 -3.11 -14.25
N THR A 120 0.72 -3.52 -15.24
CA THR A 120 0.87 -3.04 -16.62
C THR A 120 -0.49 -2.82 -17.25
N PHE A 121 -0.54 -2.00 -18.31
CA PHE A 121 -1.76 -1.68 -19.04
C PHE A 121 -2.03 -2.63 -20.22
N MET A 122 -1.24 -3.69 -20.38
CA MET A 122 -1.37 -4.67 -21.46
C MET A 122 -1.30 -6.09 -20.91
N PRO A 123 -2.00 -7.07 -21.51
CA PRO A 123 -1.89 -8.45 -21.08
C PRO A 123 -0.48 -9.01 -21.32
N PRO A 124 0.07 -9.84 -20.42
CA PRO A 124 -0.44 -10.14 -19.08
C PRO A 124 -0.35 -8.93 -18.14
N TYR A 125 -1.45 -8.60 -17.46
CA TYR A 125 -1.57 -7.31 -16.74
C TYR A 125 -0.73 -7.23 -15.46
N VAL A 126 -0.38 -8.37 -14.87
CA VAL A 126 0.42 -8.47 -13.65
C VAL A 126 1.65 -9.31 -13.91
N HIS A 127 2.81 -8.76 -13.54
CA HIS A 127 4.08 -9.47 -13.52
C HIS A 127 4.61 -9.54 -12.10
N TYR A 128 5.55 -10.45 -11.85
CA TYR A 128 6.07 -10.74 -10.54
C TYR A 128 7.58 -11.04 -10.62
N SER A 129 8.32 -10.58 -9.62
CA SER A 129 9.79 -10.69 -9.54
C SER A 129 10.24 -11.09 -8.14
N VAL A 130 11.31 -11.89 -8.07
CA VAL A 130 12.03 -12.28 -6.86
C VAL A 130 13.49 -11.94 -7.05
N LEU A 131 14.01 -11.04 -6.22
CA LEU A 131 15.38 -10.57 -6.28
C LEU A 131 16.19 -11.13 -5.11
N PRO A 132 17.26 -11.91 -5.35
CA PRO A 132 18.09 -12.44 -4.28
C PRO A 132 18.93 -11.33 -3.61
N LYS A 133 19.46 -11.63 -2.42
CA LYS A 133 20.51 -10.84 -1.77
C LYS A 133 21.87 -11.28 -2.34
N SER A 134 22.67 -10.35 -2.87
CA SER A 134 23.83 -10.68 -3.72
C SER A 134 25.01 -11.35 -3.00
N ASN A 135 25.08 -11.27 -1.67
CA ASN A 135 26.31 -11.54 -0.90
C ASN A 135 26.38 -12.92 -0.23
N GLU A 136 25.48 -13.84 -0.54
CA GLU A 136 25.62 -15.22 -0.08
C GLU A 136 25.63 -16.20 -1.25
N LYS A 137 26.32 -17.32 -1.06
CA LYS A 137 26.19 -18.55 -1.85
C LYS A 137 24.76 -19.15 -1.74
N ALA A 138 23.75 -18.31 -1.56
CA ALA A 138 22.36 -18.67 -1.45
C ALA A 138 21.86 -18.98 -2.86
N SER A 139 21.31 -20.19 -3.00
CA SER A 139 20.66 -20.76 -4.17
C SER A 139 19.36 -20.04 -4.58
N GLY A 140 19.22 -18.74 -4.29
CA GLY A 140 18.03 -17.95 -4.58
C GLY A 140 17.85 -17.80 -6.08
N HIS A 141 16.78 -18.37 -6.63
CA HIS A 141 16.48 -18.27 -8.05
C HIS A 141 15.92 -16.88 -8.34
N ARG A 142 16.73 -16.03 -9.00
CA ARG A 142 16.27 -14.73 -9.50
C ARG A 142 15.15 -14.94 -10.51
N LEU A 143 14.02 -14.31 -10.26
CA LEU A 143 12.88 -14.25 -11.18
C LEU A 143 12.60 -12.80 -11.49
N VAL A 144 12.49 -12.45 -12.77
CA VAL A 144 12.18 -11.07 -13.19
C VAL A 144 11.03 -11.11 -14.17
N ASN A 145 10.06 -10.22 -13.96
CA ASN A 145 8.93 -9.98 -14.86
C ASN A 145 8.18 -11.27 -15.28
N GLN A 146 8.00 -12.21 -14.36
CA GLN A 146 7.24 -13.42 -14.62
C GLN A 146 5.74 -13.14 -14.60
N SER A 147 4.99 -13.62 -15.57
CA SER A 147 3.56 -13.32 -15.69
C SER A 147 2.73 -14.05 -14.63
N VAL A 148 1.79 -13.33 -14.02
CA VAL A 148 0.74 -13.91 -13.17
C VAL A 148 -0.54 -13.97 -14.01
N LEU A 149 -0.98 -15.19 -14.34
CA LEU A 149 -2.09 -15.42 -15.26
C LEU A 149 -3.47 -15.26 -14.60
N GLY A 150 -4.50 -14.95 -15.39
CA GLY A 150 -5.89 -14.92 -14.94
C GLY A 150 -6.44 -13.57 -14.49
N VAL A 151 -5.60 -12.52 -14.48
CA VAL A 151 -6.05 -11.13 -14.31
C VAL A 151 -6.54 -10.59 -15.65
N SER A 152 -7.79 -10.09 -15.68
CA SER A 152 -8.50 -9.74 -16.93
C SER A 152 -8.35 -8.29 -17.39
N GLY A 153 -7.65 -7.45 -16.61
CA GLY A 153 -7.44 -6.04 -16.92
C GLY A 153 -6.46 -5.39 -15.95
N ALA A 154 -6.07 -4.15 -16.22
CA ALA A 154 -5.27 -3.36 -15.30
C ALA A 154 -6.06 -3.09 -14.00
N ARG A 155 -5.40 -3.36 -12.87
CA ARG A 155 -5.98 -3.23 -11.53
C ARG A 155 -5.21 -2.23 -10.70
N MET A 156 -5.93 -1.51 -9.85
CA MET A 156 -5.28 -0.81 -8.74
C MET A 156 -5.09 -1.83 -7.62
N MET A 157 -3.85 -2.32 -7.50
CA MET A 157 -3.39 -3.14 -6.38
C MET A 157 -2.39 -2.31 -5.60
N HIS A 158 -2.58 -2.21 -4.29
CA HIS A 158 -1.69 -1.44 -3.40
C HIS A 158 -0.61 -2.34 -2.80
N ASP A 159 -1.02 -3.42 -2.16
CA ASP A 159 -0.16 -4.36 -1.46
C ASP A 159 -0.45 -5.81 -1.89
N PHE A 160 0.34 -6.76 -1.39
CA PHE A 160 0.22 -8.18 -1.65
C PHE A 160 0.71 -9.02 -0.46
N GLY A 161 0.29 -10.27 -0.37
CA GLY A 161 0.74 -11.19 0.68
C GLY A 161 1.96 -12.00 0.26
N ALA A 162 2.88 -12.27 1.19
CA ALA A 162 4.04 -13.13 0.96
C ALA A 162 4.37 -13.95 2.20
N SER A 163 4.46 -15.28 2.06
CA SER A 163 4.98 -16.19 3.06
C SER A 163 6.37 -16.70 2.67
N ARG A 164 6.93 -17.58 3.50
CA ARG A 164 8.18 -18.31 3.23
C ARG A 164 8.17 -19.04 1.89
N SER A 165 7.02 -19.54 1.46
CA SER A 165 6.93 -20.41 0.28
C SER A 165 5.92 -19.96 -0.77
N HIS A 166 4.98 -19.08 -0.43
CA HIS A 166 3.89 -18.65 -1.32
C HIS A 166 3.76 -17.13 -1.41
N THR A 167 3.09 -16.69 -2.46
CA THR A 167 2.71 -15.29 -2.70
C THR A 167 1.22 -15.23 -2.97
N ILE A 168 0.58 -14.15 -2.52
CA ILE A 168 -0.84 -13.87 -2.72
C ILE A 168 -0.99 -12.53 -3.44
N ILE A 169 -1.44 -12.56 -4.69
CA ILE A 169 -1.79 -11.37 -5.48
C ILE A 169 -3.30 -11.09 -5.34
N MET A 170 -3.68 -9.83 -5.18
CA MET A 170 -5.07 -9.44 -4.90
C MET A 170 -5.73 -8.81 -6.12
N ASP A 171 -6.50 -9.59 -6.89
CA ASP A 171 -7.33 -9.07 -7.95
C ASP A 171 -8.68 -8.59 -7.37
N LEU A 172 -8.65 -7.36 -6.86
CA LEU A 172 -9.81 -6.68 -6.32
C LEU A 172 -10.62 -6.01 -7.44
N PRO A 173 -11.93 -5.74 -7.26
CA PRO A 173 -12.75 -5.12 -8.28
C PRO A 173 -12.51 -3.59 -8.42
N LEU A 174 -11.26 -3.17 -8.33
CA LEU A 174 -10.75 -1.82 -8.55
C LEU A 174 -10.03 -1.77 -9.90
N SER A 175 -10.74 -1.32 -10.93
CA SER A 175 -10.16 -1.12 -12.26
C SER A 175 -9.26 0.11 -12.29
N LEU A 176 -8.14 0.02 -13.03
CA LEU A 176 -7.27 1.13 -13.37
C LEU A 176 -7.23 1.27 -14.91
N ASP A 177 -8.20 1.97 -15.48
CA ASP A 177 -8.36 2.11 -16.94
C ASP A 177 -8.37 3.59 -17.34
N PRO A 178 -7.32 4.13 -17.96
CA PRO A 178 -7.31 5.50 -18.47
C PRO A 178 -8.44 5.81 -19.46
N LEU A 179 -8.98 4.79 -20.15
CA LEU A 179 -10.11 4.93 -21.07
C LEU A 179 -11.46 5.02 -20.33
N ASN A 180 -11.51 4.78 -19.02
CA ASN A 180 -12.74 4.99 -18.23
C ASN A 180 -13.26 6.41 -18.34
N THR A 181 -12.37 7.40 -18.44
CA THR A 181 -12.77 8.81 -18.60
C THR A 181 -13.57 9.04 -19.88
N MET A 182 -13.28 8.29 -20.96
CA MET A 182 -14.08 8.34 -22.20
C MET A 182 -15.49 7.76 -22.02
N LYS A 183 -15.66 6.87 -21.03
CA LYS A 183 -16.94 6.24 -20.65
C LYS A 183 -17.67 7.00 -19.53
N GLY A 184 -17.21 8.21 -19.16
CA GLY A 184 -17.77 8.98 -18.05
C GLY A 184 -17.49 8.41 -16.66
N LYS A 185 -16.50 7.52 -16.54
CA LYS A 185 -16.04 6.92 -15.28
C LYS A 185 -14.69 7.48 -14.87
N GLU A 186 -14.39 7.36 -13.59
CA GLU A 186 -13.06 7.70 -13.06
C GLU A 186 -12.01 6.67 -13.52
N VAL A 187 -10.75 7.12 -13.65
CA VAL A 187 -9.63 6.26 -14.05
C VAL A 187 -9.52 5.05 -13.12
N VAL A 188 -9.68 5.30 -11.81
CA VAL A 188 -9.88 4.26 -10.81
C VAL A 188 -11.38 4.09 -10.56
N SER A 189 -11.92 2.90 -10.83
CA SER A 189 -13.34 2.62 -10.63
C SER A 189 -13.56 1.30 -9.91
N TYR A 190 -14.31 1.36 -8.80
CA TYR A 190 -14.77 0.20 -8.05
C TYR A 190 -16.05 -0.39 -8.64
N ASP A 191 -16.12 -1.72 -8.72
CA ASP A 191 -17.29 -2.47 -9.19
C ASP A 191 -17.77 -3.48 -8.13
N PRO A 192 -18.72 -3.10 -7.25
CA PRO A 192 -19.19 -3.96 -6.17
C PRO A 192 -19.95 -5.20 -6.67
N THR A 193 -20.25 -5.32 -7.97
CA THR A 193 -20.93 -6.50 -8.53
C THR A 193 -19.98 -7.66 -8.80
N LYS A 194 -18.66 -7.42 -8.76
CA LYS A 194 -17.64 -8.42 -9.03
C LYS A 194 -17.02 -8.95 -7.74
N PRO A 195 -16.70 -10.25 -7.66
CA PRO A 195 -16.01 -10.81 -6.51
C PRO A 195 -14.58 -10.26 -6.40
N SER A 196 -14.04 -10.26 -5.19
CA SER A 196 -12.60 -10.09 -4.99
C SER A 196 -11.91 -11.45 -5.10
N ARG A 197 -10.71 -11.48 -5.69
CA ARG A 197 -9.98 -12.73 -5.94
C ARG A 197 -8.57 -12.67 -5.36
N PHE A 198 -8.12 -13.77 -4.76
CA PHE A 198 -6.76 -13.96 -4.26
C PHE A 198 -6.06 -15.02 -5.11
N GLY A 199 -5.01 -14.61 -5.82
CA GLY A 199 -4.15 -15.48 -6.60
C GLY A 199 -3.01 -16.00 -5.74
N VAL A 200 -3.09 -17.25 -5.30
CA VAL A 200 -2.09 -17.90 -4.44
C VAL A 200 -1.22 -18.82 -5.30
N PHE A 201 0.11 -18.68 -5.19
CA PHE A 201 1.08 -19.51 -5.91
C PHE A 201 2.35 -19.72 -5.09
N PRO A 202 3.09 -20.82 -5.31
CA PRO A 202 4.45 -20.96 -4.80
C PRO A 202 5.31 -19.80 -5.31
N ARG A 203 6.04 -19.11 -4.43
CA ARG A 203 6.69 -17.83 -4.71
C ARG A 203 7.71 -17.87 -5.86
N HIS A 204 8.19 -19.05 -6.26
CA HIS A 204 9.09 -19.24 -7.40
C HIS A 204 8.42 -19.84 -8.64
N GLN A 205 7.09 -19.99 -8.63
CA GLN A 205 6.29 -20.55 -9.74
C GLN A 205 4.97 -19.77 -9.94
N PRO A 206 5.03 -18.48 -10.36
CA PRO A 206 3.85 -17.64 -10.56
C PRO A 206 2.88 -18.17 -11.64
N SER A 207 3.34 -19.01 -12.55
CA SER A 207 2.50 -19.70 -13.54
C SER A 207 1.51 -20.68 -12.91
N SER A 208 1.77 -21.16 -11.69
CA SER A 208 0.96 -22.13 -10.95
C SER A 208 -0.13 -21.46 -10.09
N VAL A 209 -0.51 -20.22 -10.42
CA VAL A 209 -1.49 -19.43 -9.68
C VAL A 209 -2.86 -20.08 -9.62
N ARG A 210 -3.40 -20.13 -8.39
CA ARG A 210 -4.76 -20.57 -8.09
C ARG A 210 -5.57 -19.40 -7.54
N TRP A 211 -6.76 -19.19 -8.09
CA TRP A 211 -7.62 -18.06 -7.75
C TRP A 211 -8.73 -18.47 -6.79
N TYR A 212 -8.72 -17.89 -5.59
CA TYR A 212 -9.74 -18.04 -4.54
C TYR A 212 -10.64 -16.80 -4.54
N HIS A 213 -11.92 -16.97 -4.22
CA HIS A 213 -12.92 -15.90 -4.33
C HIS A 213 -13.50 -15.53 -2.97
N THR A 214 -13.81 -14.25 -2.78
CA THR A 214 -14.57 -13.73 -1.64
C THR A 214 -15.54 -12.64 -2.10
N ALA A 215 -16.46 -12.26 -1.21
CA ALA A 215 -17.34 -11.12 -1.41
C ALA A 215 -16.53 -9.84 -1.75
N PRO A 216 -17.09 -8.92 -2.56
CA PRO A 216 -16.42 -7.68 -2.94
C PRO A 216 -15.84 -6.92 -1.74
N CYS A 217 -14.60 -6.46 -1.86
CA CYS A 217 -13.92 -5.64 -0.87
C CYS A 217 -12.80 -4.81 -1.51
N CYS A 218 -12.30 -3.84 -0.75
CA CYS A 218 -11.04 -3.17 -1.03
C CYS A 218 -10.03 -3.56 0.06
N ILE A 219 -8.77 -3.69 -0.29
CA ILE A 219 -7.67 -3.99 0.62
C ILE A 219 -6.52 -3.10 0.22
N PHE A 220 -6.03 -2.30 1.17
CA PHE A 220 -4.82 -1.52 1.00
C PHE A 220 -3.66 -2.25 1.65
N HIS A 221 -3.70 -2.51 2.95
CA HIS A 221 -2.56 -3.08 3.67
C HIS A 221 -2.71 -4.53 4.06
N THR A 222 -1.63 -5.28 3.90
CA THR A 222 -1.44 -6.60 4.47
C THR A 222 -0.63 -6.50 5.75
N ALA A 223 -1.10 -7.17 6.81
CA ALA A 223 -0.38 -7.22 8.07
C ALA A 223 0.71 -8.29 8.03
N ASN A 224 0.36 -9.50 7.60
CA ASN A 224 1.31 -10.60 7.49
C ASN A 224 0.73 -11.75 6.66
N THR A 225 1.58 -12.65 6.16
CA THR A 225 1.18 -13.87 5.44
C THR A 225 2.11 -15.01 5.83
N TRP A 226 1.59 -16.21 6.10
CA TRP A 226 2.42 -17.34 6.54
C TRP A 226 1.86 -18.68 6.09
N ASP A 227 2.74 -19.66 6.00
CA ASP A 227 2.40 -21.05 5.67
C ASP A 227 2.01 -21.80 6.95
N SER A 228 1.01 -22.68 6.88
CA SER A 228 0.63 -23.59 7.95
C SER A 228 0.51 -25.02 7.45
N HIS A 229 0.94 -25.98 8.26
CA HIS A 229 0.78 -27.40 8.01
C HIS A 229 -0.09 -28.00 9.11
N SER A 230 -1.12 -28.75 8.72
CA SER A 230 -1.94 -29.54 9.63
C SER A 230 -1.24 -30.84 9.99
N SER A 231 -1.54 -31.38 11.18
CA SER A 231 -1.12 -32.73 11.58
C SER A 231 -1.55 -33.82 10.58
N ASP A 232 -2.66 -33.57 9.89
CA ASP A 232 -3.28 -34.52 8.95
C ASP A 232 -2.70 -34.40 7.52
N GLY A 233 -1.57 -33.70 7.36
CA GLY A 233 -0.88 -33.51 6.07
C GLY A 233 -1.45 -32.39 5.18
N GLY A 234 -2.48 -31.68 5.62
CA GLY A 234 -3.00 -30.50 4.92
C GLY A 234 -2.03 -29.32 4.95
N SER A 235 -1.96 -28.54 3.87
CA SER A 235 -1.12 -27.33 3.76
C SER A 235 -2.00 -26.14 3.43
N SER A 236 -1.83 -25.03 4.15
CA SER A 236 -2.56 -23.79 3.89
C SER A 236 -1.65 -22.57 3.92
N VAL A 237 -2.06 -21.54 3.19
CA VAL A 237 -1.46 -20.21 3.26
C VAL A 237 -2.45 -19.30 3.96
N ASN A 238 -1.97 -18.50 4.89
CA ASN A 238 -2.80 -17.65 5.74
C ASN A 238 -2.44 -16.19 5.49
N LEU A 239 -3.42 -15.30 5.56
CA LEU A 239 -3.27 -13.87 5.34
C LEU A 239 -4.00 -13.09 6.44
N LEU A 240 -3.30 -12.12 7.02
CA LEU A 240 -3.90 -11.06 7.82
C LEU A 240 -3.86 -9.76 7.04
N THR A 241 -5.01 -9.10 6.88
CA THR A 241 -5.12 -7.91 6.03
C THR A 241 -6.25 -6.98 6.44
N CYS A 242 -6.08 -5.68 6.21
CA CYS A 242 -7.08 -4.66 6.46
C CYS A 242 -8.11 -4.65 5.34
N ARG A 243 -9.25 -5.32 5.59
CA ARG A 243 -10.34 -5.46 4.61
C ARG A 243 -11.34 -4.33 4.79
N MET A 244 -11.62 -3.64 3.70
CA MET A 244 -12.63 -2.59 3.60
C MET A 244 -13.89 -3.07 2.87
N THR A 245 -15.07 -2.74 3.41
CA THR A 245 -16.36 -3.03 2.75
C THR A 245 -16.75 -2.00 1.68
N SER A 246 -16.05 -0.86 1.66
CA SER A 246 -16.32 0.26 0.76
C SER A 246 -15.06 0.77 0.07
N SER A 247 -15.26 1.45 -1.05
CA SER A 247 -14.21 2.08 -1.85
C SER A 247 -14.01 3.56 -1.54
N THR A 248 -14.74 4.14 -0.58
CA THR A 248 -14.67 5.58 -0.27
C THR A 248 -13.23 6.05 -0.08
N LEU A 249 -12.41 5.30 0.67
CA LEU A 249 -11.01 5.65 0.90
C LEU A 249 -10.20 5.80 -0.39
N VAL A 250 -10.44 4.94 -1.39
CA VAL A 250 -9.77 5.02 -2.71
C VAL A 250 -10.06 6.35 -3.38
N TYR A 251 -11.32 6.77 -3.39
CA TYR A 251 -11.74 8.01 -4.04
C TYR A 251 -11.24 9.22 -3.25
N THR A 252 -11.40 9.22 -1.93
CA THR A 252 -10.94 10.31 -1.07
C THR A 252 -9.42 10.50 -1.13
N ALA A 253 -8.63 9.41 -1.15
CA ALA A 253 -7.18 9.47 -1.33
C ALA A 253 -6.78 10.08 -2.68
N GLY A 254 -7.56 9.83 -3.73
CA GLY A 254 -7.40 10.47 -5.04
C GLY A 254 -7.89 11.92 -5.10
N ASN A 255 -8.43 12.48 -4.02
CA ASN A 255 -9.19 13.73 -4.01
C ASN A 255 -10.35 13.72 -5.04
N ILE A 256 -10.95 12.55 -5.22
CA ILE A 256 -12.09 12.30 -6.10
C ILE A 256 -13.33 12.13 -5.22
N ARG A 257 -14.47 12.65 -5.67
CA ARG A 257 -15.72 12.44 -4.96
C ARG A 257 -16.10 10.96 -5.02
N PRO A 258 -16.35 10.29 -3.88
CA PRO A 258 -16.83 8.92 -3.89
C PRO A 258 -18.15 8.80 -4.66
N PRO A 259 -18.38 7.72 -5.42
CA PRO A 259 -19.65 7.51 -6.09
C PRO A 259 -20.81 7.53 -5.08
N ALA A 260 -21.91 8.19 -5.44
CA ALA A 260 -23.07 8.28 -4.56
C ALA A 260 -23.62 6.87 -4.26
N ARG A 261 -23.97 6.62 -2.99
CA ARG A 261 -24.59 5.36 -2.56
C ARG A 261 -25.80 5.07 -3.45
N SER A 262 -25.77 3.94 -4.17
CA SER A 262 -26.99 3.43 -4.79
C SER A 262 -27.95 3.03 -3.68
N LYS A 263 -29.17 3.57 -3.67
CA LYS A 263 -30.24 3.13 -2.75
C LYS A 263 -30.67 1.67 -2.97
N SER A 264 -30.08 0.95 -3.92
CA SER A 264 -30.54 -0.38 -4.37
C SER A 264 -29.80 -1.59 -3.77
N THR A 265 -28.89 -1.43 -2.82
CA THR A 265 -28.28 -2.57 -2.12
C THR A 265 -28.97 -2.82 -0.79
N GLN A 266 -30.27 -3.13 -0.82
CA GLN A 266 -30.70 -4.24 0.02
C GLN A 266 -30.04 -5.47 -0.57
N ALA A 267 -29.30 -6.22 0.24
CA ALA A 267 -28.81 -7.54 -0.16
C ALA A 267 -30.02 -8.31 -0.69
N ARG A 268 -30.06 -8.57 -2.00
CA ARG A 268 -31.01 -9.52 -2.55
C ARG A 268 -30.56 -10.87 -2.01
N ASP A 269 -31.36 -11.42 -1.09
CA ASP A 269 -31.35 -12.83 -0.80
C ASP A 269 -31.27 -13.61 -2.11
N TRP A 270 -30.34 -14.56 -2.15
CA TRP A 270 -30.15 -15.48 -3.26
C TRP A 270 -31.45 -16.26 -3.46
N PRO A 271 -32.20 -16.10 -4.58
CA PRO A 271 -33.46 -16.80 -4.71
C PRO A 271 -33.20 -18.25 -5.12
N ASP A 272 -33.79 -19.14 -4.33
CA ASP A 272 -34.19 -20.45 -4.79
C ASP A 272 -35.03 -20.31 -6.08
N ASP A 273 -34.77 -21.26 -6.97
CA ASP A 273 -35.33 -21.55 -8.28
C ASP A 273 -36.66 -20.87 -8.75
N LYS A 274 -36.63 -20.45 -10.04
CA LYS A 274 -37.72 -20.37 -11.04
C LYS A 274 -38.32 -19.01 -11.47
N LYS A 275 -38.29 -18.89 -12.81
CA LYS A 275 -39.15 -18.22 -13.81
C LYS A 275 -38.68 -16.89 -14.43
N GLU A 276 -38.57 -16.99 -15.76
CA GLU A 276 -38.34 -15.95 -16.77
C GLU A 276 -39.28 -14.74 -16.63
N THR A 277 -38.76 -13.55 -16.90
CA THR A 277 -39.29 -12.71 -18.01
C THR A 277 -38.37 -11.52 -18.33
N THR A 278 -37.84 -11.55 -19.56
CA THR A 278 -37.57 -10.45 -20.50
C THR A 278 -37.23 -9.04 -19.99
N CYS A 279 -36.01 -8.64 -20.37
CA CYS A 279 -35.49 -7.27 -20.40
C CYS A 279 -36.29 -6.35 -21.36
N ARG A 280 -36.52 -5.08 -20.99
CA ARG A 280 -36.67 -3.93 -21.93
C ARG A 280 -36.62 -2.56 -21.21
N TYR A 281 -35.51 -1.85 -21.43
CA TYR A 281 -35.35 -0.42 -21.74
C TYR A 281 -36.01 0.71 -20.91
N LYS A 282 -35.19 1.79 -20.81
CA LYS A 282 -35.47 3.22 -21.07
C LYS A 282 -35.71 4.19 -19.90
N GLU A 283 -34.92 5.27 -20.00
CA GLU A 283 -35.24 6.68 -19.75
C GLU A 283 -35.29 7.15 -18.29
N ALA A 284 -34.27 7.93 -17.92
CA ALA A 284 -34.29 8.88 -16.82
C ALA A 284 -34.78 10.25 -17.31
N PRO A 285 -35.55 10.97 -16.49
CA PRO A 285 -35.31 12.41 -16.26
C PRO A 285 -35.38 12.75 -14.74
N THR A 286 -34.31 13.23 -14.11
CA THR A 286 -33.93 14.65 -13.81
C THR A 286 -34.70 15.38 -12.69
N LEU A 287 -33.90 15.84 -11.71
CA LEU A 287 -33.92 17.14 -10.98
C LEU A 287 -35.10 17.49 -10.05
N GLU A 288 -34.81 17.72 -8.76
CA GLU A 288 -34.79 19.06 -8.11
C GLU A 288 -34.65 18.93 -6.56
N SER A 289 -34.00 19.92 -5.95
CA SER A 289 -34.03 20.32 -4.53
C SER A 289 -34.08 21.86 -4.55
N PRO A 290 -34.58 22.62 -3.55
CA PRO A 290 -34.54 22.34 -2.09
C PRO A 290 -35.76 22.85 -1.28
N GLY A 291 -35.82 22.60 0.04
CA GLY A 291 -36.78 23.30 0.91
C GLY A 291 -36.86 22.89 2.39
N VAL A 292 -36.17 23.68 3.23
CA VAL A 292 -36.53 24.11 4.60
C VAL A 292 -36.47 23.14 5.81
N ALA A 293 -35.88 23.70 6.87
CA ALA A 293 -35.51 23.16 8.17
C ALA A 293 -36.66 22.66 9.07
N ALA A 294 -36.36 21.65 9.91
CA ALA A 294 -36.54 21.69 11.37
C ALA A 294 -36.26 20.29 11.98
N GLY A 295 -35.56 20.25 13.11
CA GLY A 295 -35.56 19.11 14.03
C GLY A 295 -34.20 18.47 14.27
N LEU A 296 -33.54 18.90 15.36
CA LEU A 296 -32.61 18.05 16.10
C LEU A 296 -33.39 16.80 16.53
N ILE A 297 -33.05 15.64 15.97
CA ILE A 297 -33.50 14.35 16.45
C ILE A 297 -32.24 13.49 16.62
N ASP A 298 -32.03 13.06 17.86
CA ASP A 298 -31.04 12.05 18.27
C ASP A 298 -30.99 10.91 17.26
N TYR A 299 -29.81 10.64 16.70
CA TYR A 299 -29.63 9.61 15.70
C TYR A 299 -28.64 8.55 16.15
N PHE A 300 -29.02 7.77 17.15
CA PHE A 300 -28.58 6.38 17.36
C PHE A 300 -29.61 5.67 18.26
N PRO A 301 -29.87 4.35 18.15
CA PRO A 301 -29.51 3.38 17.10
C PRO A 301 -30.67 2.41 16.73
N THR A 302 -30.68 1.89 15.49
CA THR A 302 -31.16 0.52 15.24
C THR A 302 -30.10 -0.22 14.42
N ALA A 303 -29.79 -1.43 14.86
CA ALA A 303 -28.87 -2.37 14.22
C ALA A 303 -29.14 -2.45 12.71
N GLU A 304 -28.07 -2.63 11.92
CA GLU A 304 -28.02 -2.77 10.44
C GLU A 304 -27.60 -1.54 9.59
N SER A 305 -27.24 -0.38 10.17
CA SER A 305 -26.85 0.79 9.36
C SER A 305 -25.36 1.23 9.39
N ASP A 306 -24.47 0.50 10.08
CA ASP A 306 -23.02 0.83 10.19
C ASP A 306 -22.05 -0.18 9.52
N ASP A 307 -22.58 -1.11 8.70
CA ASP A 307 -21.75 -2.13 8.02
C ASP A 307 -21.08 -1.67 6.71
N TYR A 308 -21.46 -0.50 6.18
CA TYR A 308 -21.07 -0.11 4.82
C TYR A 308 -19.62 0.35 4.70
N ASP A 309 -19.06 1.02 5.71
CA ASP A 309 -17.72 1.61 5.65
C ASP A 309 -16.84 1.08 6.79
N GLN A 310 -16.60 -0.22 6.81
CA GLN A 310 -15.77 -0.89 7.81
C GLN A 310 -14.38 -1.19 7.25
N CYS A 311 -13.32 -0.90 8.01
CA CYS A 311 -11.98 -1.41 7.77
C CYS A 311 -11.51 -2.15 9.02
N ARG A 312 -11.36 -3.47 8.94
CA ARG A 312 -10.96 -4.32 10.08
C ARG A 312 -9.83 -5.26 9.67
N LEU A 313 -9.11 -5.78 10.66
CA LEU A 313 -8.11 -6.80 10.44
C LEU A 313 -8.77 -8.16 10.23
N TYR A 314 -8.74 -8.66 9.00
CA TYR A 314 -9.31 -9.95 8.60
C TYR A 314 -8.26 -11.04 8.54
N TYR A 315 -8.68 -12.24 8.92
CA TYR A 315 -7.97 -13.48 8.72
C TYR A 315 -8.56 -14.23 7.53
N TYR A 316 -7.69 -14.71 6.63
CA TYR A 316 -8.01 -15.61 5.53
C TYR A 316 -7.13 -16.85 5.59
N GLU A 317 -7.71 -18.03 5.32
CA GLU A 317 -6.99 -19.30 5.17
C GLU A 317 -7.31 -19.92 3.81
N PHE A 318 -6.27 -20.15 3.01
CA PHE A 318 -6.36 -20.74 1.68
C PHE A 318 -5.81 -22.16 1.74
N ASP A 319 -6.66 -23.17 1.53
CA ASP A 319 -6.21 -24.56 1.45
C ASP A 319 -5.48 -24.82 0.14
N THR A 320 -4.21 -25.22 0.24
CA THR A 320 -3.36 -25.54 -0.91
C THR A 320 -3.21 -27.04 -1.15
N SER A 321 -3.72 -27.88 -0.26
CA SER A 321 -3.55 -29.34 -0.33
C SER A 321 -4.41 -30.01 -1.40
N THR A 322 -5.64 -29.52 -1.58
CA THR A 322 -6.59 -30.06 -2.56
C THR A 322 -6.59 -29.19 -3.81
N THR A 323 -6.60 -29.79 -5.00
CA THR A 323 -6.67 -29.06 -6.29
C THR A 323 -8.07 -28.98 -6.88
N SER A 324 -9.06 -29.64 -6.25
CA SER A 324 -10.42 -29.79 -6.77
C SER A 324 -11.27 -28.52 -6.65
N GLN A 325 -11.06 -27.69 -5.62
CA GLN A 325 -11.79 -26.44 -5.39
C GLN A 325 -10.86 -25.35 -4.85
N ASN A 326 -11.07 -24.10 -5.30
CA ASN A 326 -10.34 -22.92 -4.83
C ASN A 326 -11.26 -22.07 -3.95
N GLU A 327 -11.67 -22.62 -2.81
CA GLU A 327 -12.51 -21.92 -1.84
C GLU A 327 -11.68 -21.46 -0.63
N VAL A 328 -12.05 -20.30 -0.09
CA VAL A 328 -11.42 -19.78 1.12
C VAL A 328 -11.97 -20.56 2.30
N LYS A 329 -11.10 -21.31 2.98
CA LYS A 329 -11.47 -22.21 4.08
C LYS A 329 -12.02 -21.45 5.28
N ASN A 330 -11.35 -20.36 5.65
CA ASN A 330 -11.70 -19.52 6.79
C ASN A 330 -11.57 -18.05 6.40
N GLN A 331 -12.56 -17.22 6.71
CA GLN A 331 -12.53 -15.78 6.43
C GLN A 331 -13.41 -14.96 7.38
N TRP A 332 -12.80 -14.16 8.26
CA TRP A 332 -13.54 -13.33 9.22
C TRP A 332 -12.63 -12.26 9.84
N ALA A 333 -13.23 -11.22 10.43
CA ALA A 333 -12.49 -10.21 11.18
C ALA A 333 -12.01 -10.74 12.54
N LEU A 334 -10.84 -10.32 13.00
CA LEU A 334 -10.35 -10.66 14.34
C LEU A 334 -11.08 -9.89 15.44
N SER A 335 -11.54 -8.68 15.14
CA SER A 335 -12.26 -7.81 16.06
C SER A 335 -13.22 -6.87 15.31
N SER A 336 -14.21 -6.31 16.01
CA SER A 336 -15.07 -5.24 15.53
C SER A 336 -14.34 -3.89 15.39
N ILE A 337 -13.18 -3.73 16.04
CA ILE A 337 -12.39 -2.49 16.08
C ILE A 337 -11.87 -2.11 14.67
N PRO A 338 -12.01 -0.83 14.25
CA PRO A 338 -11.37 -0.33 13.04
C PRO A 338 -9.85 -0.52 13.08
N PHE A 339 -9.24 -0.99 12.00
CA PHE A 339 -7.81 -1.30 12.02
C PHE A 339 -7.15 -1.07 10.67
N GLU A 340 -6.11 -0.23 10.65
CA GLU A 340 -5.27 0.06 9.48
C GLU A 340 -3.81 0.24 9.87
N PHE A 341 -2.94 0.38 8.85
CA PHE A 341 -1.49 0.57 9.01
C PHE A 341 -0.86 -0.51 9.91
N PRO A 342 -1.01 -1.80 9.54
CA PRO A 342 -0.49 -2.89 10.33
C PRO A 342 1.04 -2.87 10.37
N SER A 343 1.60 -3.19 11.53
CA SER A 343 3.02 -3.38 11.76
C SER A 343 3.24 -4.68 12.53
N VAL A 344 4.25 -5.43 12.14
CA VAL A 344 4.68 -6.65 12.84
C VAL A 344 6.15 -6.53 13.17
N ARG A 345 6.60 -7.39 14.09
CA ARG A 345 8.03 -7.52 14.38
C ARG A 345 8.79 -7.96 13.13
N PRO A 346 9.83 -7.23 12.67
CA PRO A 346 10.46 -7.47 11.37
C PRO A 346 11.00 -8.90 11.15
N ASP A 347 11.61 -9.53 12.15
CA ASP A 347 12.12 -10.90 12.05
C ASP A 347 11.01 -11.98 12.03
N ARG A 348 9.75 -11.59 12.21
CA ARG A 348 8.55 -12.44 12.13
C ARG A 348 7.72 -12.22 10.88
N GLU A 349 8.10 -11.26 10.01
CA GLU A 349 7.48 -11.11 8.70
C GLU A 349 7.58 -12.42 7.89
N MET A 350 6.55 -12.71 7.09
CA MET A 350 6.41 -13.94 6.29
C MET A 350 6.31 -15.24 7.10
N GLN A 351 6.21 -15.16 8.43
CA GLN A 351 6.10 -16.28 9.37
C GLN A 351 4.87 -16.11 10.27
N ASP A 352 4.54 -17.11 11.07
CA ASP A 352 3.40 -17.07 11.99
C ASP A 352 3.69 -16.13 13.18
N ALA A 353 3.50 -14.82 12.96
CA ALA A 353 3.62 -13.76 13.97
C ALA A 353 2.39 -13.74 14.89
N ARG A 354 2.61 -13.64 16.19
CA ARG A 354 1.56 -13.56 17.21
C ARG A 354 0.97 -12.16 17.34
N TYR A 355 1.82 -11.13 17.36
CA TYR A 355 1.39 -9.77 17.70
C TYR A 355 1.37 -8.87 16.47
N ILE A 356 0.19 -8.30 16.21
CA ILE A 356 -0.02 -7.32 15.15
C ILE A 356 -0.32 -5.98 15.80
N TYR A 357 0.44 -4.95 15.42
CA TYR A 357 0.25 -3.58 15.86
C TYR A 357 -0.38 -2.77 14.74
N GLY A 358 -1.07 -1.68 15.05
CA GLY A 358 -1.63 -0.81 14.02
C GLY A 358 -2.38 0.38 14.59
N CYS A 359 -3.06 1.08 13.71
CA CYS A 359 -3.80 2.31 13.99
C CYS A 359 -5.30 2.04 14.08
N SER A 360 -5.97 2.79 14.97
CA SER A 360 -7.43 2.88 15.04
C SER A 360 -7.86 4.33 15.30
N THR A 361 -9.16 4.58 15.23
CA THR A 361 -9.82 5.86 15.55
C THR A 361 -10.87 5.62 16.64
N SER A 362 -11.06 6.59 17.53
CA SER A 362 -12.09 6.54 18.59
C SER A 362 -13.46 7.08 18.14
N THR A 363 -13.50 7.89 17.08
CA THR A 363 -14.70 8.65 16.67
C THR A 363 -15.31 8.19 15.35
N SER A 364 -14.64 7.31 14.59
CA SER A 364 -15.06 6.91 13.24
C SER A 364 -14.49 5.54 12.84
N CYS A 365 -14.81 5.09 11.64
CA CYS A 365 -14.05 4.06 10.92
C CYS A 365 -13.26 4.75 9.79
N PHE A 366 -12.16 4.15 9.30
CA PHE A 366 -11.26 4.64 8.22
C PHE A 366 -11.90 4.87 6.84
N GLY A 367 -13.20 5.16 6.78
CA GLY A 367 -14.03 5.12 5.60
C GLY A 367 -14.79 6.40 5.30
N VAL A 368 -15.38 7.11 6.27
CA VAL A 368 -16.30 8.23 5.93
C VAL A 368 -16.41 9.24 7.06
N ALA A 369 -15.74 10.38 6.88
CA ALA A 369 -16.24 11.66 7.35
C ALA A 369 -15.87 12.76 6.33
N LEU A 370 -16.75 12.96 5.33
CA LEU A 370 -16.91 14.25 4.61
C LEU A 370 -15.60 15.00 4.31
N GLY A 371 -14.71 14.42 3.50
CA GLY A 371 -13.53 15.12 2.99
C GLY A 371 -12.46 15.46 4.05
N ARG A 372 -12.51 14.87 5.24
CA ARG A 372 -11.42 14.91 6.22
C ARG A 372 -10.83 13.50 6.35
N ALA A 373 -9.51 13.41 6.34
CA ALA A 373 -8.81 12.15 6.66
C ALA A 373 -9.11 11.78 8.12
N ASP A 374 -9.51 10.52 8.36
CA ASP A 374 -9.68 9.99 9.71
C ASP A 374 -8.37 10.12 10.47
N LYS A 375 -8.48 10.63 11.69
CA LYS A 375 -7.32 10.93 12.53
C LYS A 375 -7.06 9.75 13.44
N VAL A 376 -5.81 9.29 13.47
CA VAL A 376 -5.38 8.18 14.32
C VAL A 376 -5.15 8.70 15.73
N ASP A 377 -6.07 8.45 16.63
CA ASP A 377 -5.96 8.77 18.05
C ASP A 377 -5.82 7.52 18.94
N LEU A 378 -5.77 6.32 18.33
CA LEU A 378 -5.57 5.05 19.00
C LEU A 378 -4.47 4.22 18.30
N LEU A 379 -3.61 3.59 19.10
CA LEU A 379 -2.75 2.49 18.65
C LEU A 379 -3.25 1.18 19.25
N VAL A 380 -3.27 0.12 18.46
CA VAL A 380 -3.85 -1.16 18.84
C VAL A 380 -2.81 -2.26 18.70
N LYS A 381 -2.76 -3.16 19.68
CA LYS A 381 -2.03 -4.43 19.65
C LYS A 381 -3.02 -5.58 19.69
N MET A 382 -2.91 -6.53 18.78
CA MET A 382 -3.72 -7.75 18.74
C MET A 382 -2.86 -9.01 18.83
N ASP A 383 -3.18 -9.91 19.75
CA ASP A 383 -2.73 -11.31 19.77
C ASP A 383 -3.53 -12.10 18.72
N ALA A 384 -3.06 -12.02 17.47
CA ALA A 384 -3.73 -12.60 16.31
C ALA A 384 -3.84 -14.12 16.43
N LYS A 385 -2.84 -14.83 16.96
CA LYS A 385 -2.92 -16.29 17.16
C LYS A 385 -4.06 -16.66 18.09
N THR A 386 -4.23 -15.92 19.19
CA THR A 386 -5.33 -16.16 20.12
C THR A 386 -6.68 -15.92 19.48
N LEU A 387 -6.83 -14.81 18.73
CA LEU A 387 -8.08 -14.47 18.05
C LEU A 387 -8.39 -15.45 16.91
N VAL A 388 -7.42 -15.85 16.10
CA VAL A 388 -7.60 -16.86 15.04
C VAL A 388 -8.02 -18.21 15.65
N ARG A 389 -7.36 -18.67 16.71
CA ARG A 389 -7.73 -19.91 17.40
C ARG A 389 -9.14 -19.85 18.00
N ARG A 390 -9.55 -18.70 18.55
CA ARG A 390 -10.93 -18.50 19.03
C ARG A 390 -11.91 -18.55 17.86
N GLY A 391 -11.61 -17.83 16.78
CA GLY A 391 -12.43 -17.82 15.56
C GLY A 391 -12.62 -19.19 14.93
N LYS A 392 -11.58 -20.04 14.85
CA LYS A 392 -11.70 -21.42 14.34
C LYS A 392 -12.57 -22.34 15.23
N LYS A 393 -12.68 -22.05 16.53
CA LYS A 393 -13.55 -22.79 17.46
C LYS A 393 -14.98 -22.27 17.46
N MET A 394 -15.16 -21.00 17.09
CA MET A 394 -16.46 -20.37 16.91
C MET A 394 -16.98 -20.72 15.51
N ASN A 395 -18.29 -20.84 15.36
CA ASN A 395 -18.89 -20.88 14.02
C ASN A 395 -19.02 -19.44 13.50
N THR A 396 -17.90 -18.74 13.34
CA THR A 396 -17.89 -17.33 12.95
C THR A 396 -18.40 -17.18 11.54
N THR A 397 -19.41 -16.33 11.35
CA THR A 397 -20.01 -16.06 10.04
C THR A 397 -18.93 -15.60 9.06
N PRO A 398 -18.74 -16.30 7.93
CA PRO A 398 -17.78 -15.89 6.93
C PRO A 398 -18.04 -14.46 6.45
N VAL A 399 -16.99 -13.70 6.19
CA VAL A 399 -17.03 -12.33 5.65
C VAL A 399 -17.60 -11.26 6.58
N THR A 400 -18.73 -11.46 7.25
CA THR A 400 -19.37 -10.40 8.06
C THR A 400 -19.11 -10.56 9.55
N GLY A 401 -18.74 -11.76 10.00
CA GLY A 401 -18.45 -12.05 11.40
C GLY A 401 -17.12 -11.47 11.87
N CYS A 402 -17.07 -11.15 13.16
CA CYS A 402 -15.83 -10.87 13.90
C CYS A 402 -15.74 -11.75 15.15
N VAL A 403 -14.50 -12.04 15.58
CA VAL A 403 -14.23 -12.88 16.77
C VAL A 403 -14.44 -12.12 18.07
N ASP A 404 -13.78 -10.97 18.24
CA ASP A 404 -14.01 -10.08 19.38
C ASP A 404 -15.02 -8.99 18.99
N ARG A 405 -16.15 -8.92 19.69
CA ARG A 405 -17.24 -7.98 19.38
C ARG A 405 -17.23 -6.72 20.25
N ARG A 406 -16.32 -6.65 21.23
CA ARG A 406 -16.25 -5.52 22.16
C ARG A 406 -15.86 -4.24 21.43
N SER A 407 -16.48 -3.13 21.83
CA SER A 407 -16.10 -1.79 21.42
C SER A 407 -14.76 -1.38 22.00
N VAL A 408 -14.17 -0.30 21.45
CA VAL A 408 -12.95 0.32 21.98
C VAL A 408 -13.10 0.67 23.46
N SER A 409 -14.24 1.25 23.85
CA SER A 409 -14.50 1.66 25.25
C SER A 409 -14.53 0.46 26.19
N GLU A 410 -15.23 -0.62 25.82
CA GLU A 410 -15.30 -1.84 26.64
C GLU A 410 -13.94 -2.51 26.83
N ILE A 411 -13.04 -2.44 25.83
CA ILE A 411 -11.69 -3.00 25.94
C ILE A 411 -10.82 -2.14 26.85
N ILE A 412 -10.87 -0.81 26.68
CA ILE A 412 -10.12 0.12 27.53
C ILE A 412 -10.58 0.04 28.98
N GLU A 413 -11.89 -0.04 29.25
CA GLU A 413 -12.42 -0.09 30.62
C GLU A 413 -12.09 -1.38 31.37
N GLN A 414 -11.89 -2.50 30.66
CA GLN A 414 -11.61 -3.79 31.30
C GLN A 414 -10.15 -3.92 31.77
N GLU A 415 -9.20 -3.25 31.11
CA GLU A 415 -7.75 -3.25 31.39
C GLU A 415 -7.13 -4.62 31.77
N LYS A 416 -7.64 -5.73 31.22
CA LYS A 416 -7.13 -7.08 31.54
C LYS A 416 -5.72 -7.26 30.98
N GLU A 417 -4.80 -7.74 31.81
CA GLU A 417 -3.40 -7.89 31.43
C GLU A 417 -3.20 -8.95 30.32
N ASP A 418 -4.01 -10.00 30.34
CA ASP A 418 -4.02 -11.11 29.39
C ASP A 418 -5.02 -10.92 28.23
N ASP A 419 -5.57 -9.71 28.08
CA ASP A 419 -6.49 -9.42 26.98
C ASP A 419 -5.76 -9.59 25.63
N PRO A 420 -6.35 -10.31 24.66
CA PRO A 420 -5.78 -10.41 23.32
C PRO A 420 -5.75 -9.07 22.58
N ILE A 421 -6.43 -8.03 23.06
CA ILE A 421 -6.42 -6.71 22.46
C ILE A 421 -6.02 -5.67 23.51
N LYS A 422 -4.95 -4.92 23.24
CA LYS A 422 -4.52 -3.77 24.04
C LYS A 422 -4.60 -2.50 23.20
N ILE A 423 -5.08 -1.41 23.78
CA ILE A 423 -5.28 -0.14 23.09
C ILE A 423 -4.58 0.97 23.87
N PHE A 424 -3.72 1.71 23.19
CA PHE A 424 -3.14 2.95 23.68
C PHE A 424 -3.91 4.13 23.08
N ARG A 425 -4.50 4.97 23.94
CA ARG A 425 -5.21 6.18 23.52
C ARG A 425 -4.30 7.40 23.63
N LEU A 426 -4.19 8.16 22.55
CA LEU A 426 -3.46 9.43 22.56
C LEU A 426 -4.22 10.50 23.36
N PRO A 427 -3.53 11.51 23.92
CA PRO A 427 -4.19 12.66 24.52
C PRO A 427 -5.09 13.39 23.51
N PRO A 428 -6.08 14.18 23.98
CA PRO A 428 -6.92 14.97 23.08
C PRO A 428 -6.10 15.83 22.11
N ASN A 429 -6.58 15.94 20.86
CA ASN A 429 -5.94 16.66 19.75
C ASN A 429 -4.59 16.10 19.27
N HIS A 430 -4.09 15.02 19.86
CA HIS A 430 -2.85 14.37 19.42
C HIS A 430 -3.18 13.23 18.47
N TYR A 431 -2.57 13.24 17.29
CA TYR A 431 -2.79 12.22 16.28
C TYR A 431 -1.48 11.59 15.83
N ALA A 432 -1.47 10.26 15.77
CA ALA A 432 -0.34 9.45 15.39
C ALA A 432 -0.25 9.24 13.87
N GLN A 433 0.94 8.88 13.40
CA GLN A 433 1.17 8.26 12.10
C GLN A 433 1.43 6.75 12.28
N GLU A 434 1.65 6.02 11.18
CA GLU A 434 1.95 4.58 11.20
C GLU A 434 3.05 4.24 12.23
N PRO A 435 2.79 3.31 13.18
CA PRO A 435 3.79 2.86 14.11
C PRO A 435 4.71 1.82 13.48
N ARG A 436 5.99 1.83 13.87
CA ARG A 436 6.95 0.77 13.55
C ARG A 436 7.44 0.08 14.82
N PHE A 437 7.33 -1.25 14.84
CA PHE A 437 7.89 -2.06 15.90
C PHE A 437 9.42 -2.13 15.79
N VAL A 438 10.10 -1.84 16.89
CA VAL A 438 11.56 -1.97 17.04
C VAL A 438 11.85 -2.93 18.20
N PRO A 439 12.44 -4.11 17.93
CA PRO A 439 12.73 -5.07 18.98
C PRO A 439 13.79 -4.54 19.96
N ARG A 440 13.64 -4.88 21.24
CA ARG A 440 14.72 -4.68 22.22
C ARG A 440 15.91 -5.56 21.83
N ALA A 441 17.12 -5.07 22.06
CA ALA A 441 18.33 -5.87 21.87
C ALA A 441 18.26 -7.16 22.71
N SER A 442 18.51 -8.31 22.09
CA SER A 442 18.47 -9.65 22.72
C SER A 442 17.11 -10.06 23.31
N SER A 443 16.01 -9.47 22.82
CA SER A 443 14.64 -9.84 23.18
C SER A 443 14.35 -11.33 22.93
N SER A 444 13.79 -12.02 23.93
CA SER A 444 13.33 -13.41 23.83
C SER A 444 11.85 -13.55 23.51
N GLU A 445 11.05 -12.53 23.83
CA GLU A 445 9.60 -12.51 23.60
C GLU A 445 9.25 -11.68 22.37
N GLU A 446 8.26 -12.12 21.59
CA GLU A 446 7.93 -11.48 20.32
C GLU A 446 7.56 -9.99 20.45
N ASP A 447 6.84 -9.61 21.51
CA ASP A 447 6.38 -8.24 21.79
C ASP A 447 7.33 -7.42 22.68
N ASP A 448 8.50 -7.96 23.07
CA ASP A 448 9.49 -7.22 23.84
C ASP A 448 10.27 -6.25 22.93
N GLY A 449 9.81 -5.00 22.95
CA GLY A 449 10.33 -3.93 22.12
C GLY A 449 9.47 -2.67 22.27
N TYR A 450 9.55 -1.82 21.26
CA TYR A 450 8.96 -0.49 21.28
C TYR A 450 8.20 -0.20 19.99
N LEU A 451 7.15 0.60 20.08
CA LEU A 451 6.54 1.25 18.93
C LEU A 451 7.08 2.66 18.81
N LEU A 452 7.61 2.98 17.62
CA LEU A 452 8.04 4.33 17.25
C LEU A 452 7.02 4.91 16.27
N PHE A 453 6.51 6.11 16.56
CA PHE A 453 5.54 6.80 15.70
C PHE A 453 5.61 8.31 15.89
N TYR A 454 5.35 9.05 14.81
CA TYR A 454 5.22 10.50 14.87
C TYR A 454 3.85 10.89 15.43
N VAL A 455 3.82 11.95 16.24
CA VAL A 455 2.61 12.55 16.80
C VAL A 455 2.57 14.03 16.45
N PHE A 456 1.40 14.51 16.05
CA PHE A 456 1.13 15.93 15.87
C PHE A 456 -0.02 16.36 16.78
N ASP A 457 0.22 17.40 17.57
CA ASP A 457 -0.79 18.07 18.37
C ASP A 457 -1.46 19.17 17.53
N GLU A 458 -2.70 18.91 17.11
CA GLU A 458 -3.49 19.84 16.29
C GLU A 458 -4.01 21.05 17.07
N SER A 459 -3.85 21.10 18.40
CA SER A 459 -4.14 22.35 19.14
C SER A 459 -3.21 23.51 18.75
N GLN A 460 -2.10 23.21 18.06
CA GLN A 460 -1.18 24.18 17.46
C GLN A 460 -1.71 24.80 16.15
N LEU A 461 -2.78 24.25 15.56
CA LEU A 461 -3.35 24.79 14.32
C LEU A 461 -4.02 26.14 14.58
N LEU A 462 -4.03 26.99 13.56
CA LEU A 462 -4.80 28.22 13.58
C LEU A 462 -6.30 27.90 13.54
N SER A 463 -7.14 28.87 13.89
CA SER A 463 -8.61 28.71 13.79
C SER A 463 -9.10 28.42 12.37
N THR A 464 -8.30 28.74 11.35
CA THR A 464 -8.54 28.38 9.94
C THR A 464 -8.26 26.91 9.63
N GLY A 465 -7.58 26.18 10.53
CA GLY A 465 -7.04 24.84 10.31
C GLY A 465 -5.63 24.84 9.71
N ASP A 466 -5.09 26.00 9.36
CA ASP A 466 -3.74 26.11 8.81
C ASP A 466 -2.68 25.88 9.87
N CYS A 467 -1.56 25.29 9.44
CA CYS A 467 -0.44 24.99 10.31
C CYS A 467 0.56 26.16 10.33
N PRO A 468 0.83 26.79 11.48
CA PRO A 468 1.80 27.88 11.55
C PRO A 468 3.23 27.36 11.37
N PRO A 469 4.18 28.18 10.87
CA PRO A 469 5.59 27.78 10.72
C PRO A 469 6.27 27.36 12.04
N SER A 470 5.74 27.79 13.18
CA SER A 470 6.22 27.44 14.51
C SER A 470 5.77 26.06 15.00
N ALA A 471 4.83 25.40 14.29
CA ALA A 471 4.27 24.13 14.70
C ALA A 471 5.31 23.02 14.64
N LYS A 472 5.25 22.13 15.64
CA LYS A 472 6.22 21.04 15.83
C LYS A 472 5.51 19.71 15.99
N SER A 473 6.16 18.66 15.52
CA SER A 473 5.77 17.28 15.78
C SER A 473 6.70 16.66 16.84
N GLU A 474 6.29 15.52 17.38
CA GLU A 474 7.09 14.71 18.28
C GLU A 474 7.25 13.30 17.71
N LEU A 475 8.35 12.61 18.02
CA LEU A 475 8.49 11.17 17.85
C LEU A 475 8.29 10.52 19.22
N TRP A 476 7.28 9.67 19.37
CA TRP A 476 6.99 8.97 20.61
C TRP A 476 7.52 7.54 20.55
N ILE A 477 7.97 7.06 21.70
CA ILE A 477 8.44 5.69 21.91
C ILE A 477 7.53 5.07 22.98
N LEU A 478 6.69 4.13 22.57
CA LEU A 478 5.73 3.42 23.43
C LEU A 478 6.24 2.01 23.73
N ASP A 479 6.10 1.54 24.96
CA ASP A 479 6.33 0.13 25.29
C ASP A 479 5.32 -0.77 24.55
N ALA A 480 5.81 -1.62 23.65
CA ALA A 480 4.97 -2.44 22.78
C ALA A 480 4.36 -3.65 23.50
N LYS A 481 4.83 -3.97 24.71
CA LYS A 481 4.33 -5.10 25.49
C LYS A 481 3.08 -4.72 26.27
N SER A 482 3.18 -3.66 27.07
CA SER A 482 2.09 -3.14 27.90
C SER A 482 1.10 -2.29 27.12
N MET A 483 1.56 -1.58 26.07
CA MET A 483 0.78 -0.55 25.36
C MET A 483 0.26 0.56 26.30
N ARG A 484 0.98 0.85 27.40
CA ARG A 484 0.61 1.86 28.39
C ARG A 484 1.60 3.02 28.45
N ASP A 485 2.89 2.70 28.53
CA ASP A 485 3.91 3.69 28.90
C ASP A 485 4.63 4.28 27.68
N VAL A 486 4.50 5.58 27.48
CA VAL A 486 5.38 6.33 26.57
C VAL A 486 6.70 6.56 27.27
N VAL A 487 7.69 5.70 26.97
CA VAL A 487 9.00 5.70 27.63
C VAL A 487 9.84 6.91 27.26
N ALA A 488 9.61 7.51 26.09
CA ALA A 488 10.27 8.73 25.65
C ALA A 488 9.47 9.50 24.59
N LYS A 489 9.66 10.83 24.58
CA LYS A 489 9.15 11.73 23.54
C LYS A 489 10.30 12.60 23.05
N VAL A 490 10.55 12.58 21.74
CA VAL A 490 11.57 13.41 21.09
C VAL A 490 10.86 14.57 20.39
N ARG A 491 11.13 15.79 20.83
CA ARG A 491 10.57 17.00 20.21
C ARG A 491 11.33 17.33 18.93
N LEU A 492 10.62 17.42 17.82
CA LEU A 492 11.22 17.74 16.52
C LEU A 492 11.26 19.26 16.33
N PRO A 493 12.24 19.79 15.58
CA PRO A 493 12.37 21.23 15.36
C PRO A 493 11.28 21.78 14.43
N GLN A 494 10.56 20.90 13.72
CA GLN A 494 9.56 21.23 12.71
C GLN A 494 8.41 20.22 12.72
N ARG A 495 7.31 20.59 12.08
CA ARG A 495 6.21 19.67 11.78
C ARG A 495 6.64 18.58 10.81
N VAL A 496 6.26 17.35 11.11
CA VAL A 496 6.21 16.23 10.18
C VAL A 496 4.76 16.11 9.69
N PRO A 497 4.47 16.38 8.40
CA PRO A 497 3.13 16.20 7.85
C PRO A 497 2.65 14.75 7.99
N TYR A 498 1.33 14.54 8.04
CA TYR A 498 0.76 13.20 7.93
C TYR A 498 1.26 12.55 6.64
N GLY A 499 2.04 11.49 6.79
CA GLY A 499 2.69 10.77 5.72
C GLY A 499 2.06 9.39 5.46
N LEU A 500 2.79 8.59 4.70
CA LEU A 500 2.47 7.21 4.39
C LEU A 500 3.33 6.29 5.29
N HIS A 501 4.19 5.46 4.72
CA HIS A 501 4.88 4.41 5.46
C HIS A 501 6.25 4.81 5.98
N GLY A 502 6.61 4.24 7.13
CA GLY A 502 7.92 4.40 7.76
C GLY A 502 8.69 3.09 7.84
N THR A 503 10.02 3.16 8.00
CA THR A 503 10.86 1.99 8.29
C THR A 503 11.97 2.37 9.25
N TRP A 504 12.32 1.42 10.12
CA TRP A 504 13.47 1.52 11.02
C TRP A 504 14.71 0.95 10.31
N PHE A 505 15.79 1.73 10.26
CA PHE A 505 17.09 1.29 9.75
C PHE A 505 18.08 1.22 10.92
N SER A 506 18.70 0.05 11.10
CA SER A 506 19.73 -0.13 12.10
C SER A 506 21.05 0.52 11.68
N SER A 507 21.98 0.74 12.63
CA SER A 507 23.34 1.18 12.31
C SER A 507 24.02 0.22 11.32
N ARG A 508 23.75 -1.09 11.44
CA ARG A 508 24.26 -2.10 10.52
C ARG A 508 23.74 -1.92 9.10
N ASP A 509 22.48 -1.53 8.94
CA ASP A 509 21.91 -1.26 7.61
C ASP A 509 22.57 -0.05 6.97
N ILE A 510 22.77 1.03 7.76
CA ILE A 510 23.40 2.26 7.31
C ILE A 510 24.87 2.02 6.93
N GLU A 511 25.64 1.33 7.78
CA GLU A 511 27.05 1.02 7.54
C GLU A 511 27.24 -0.02 6.42
N GLY A 512 26.29 -0.94 6.25
CA GLY A 512 26.32 -2.01 5.26
C GLY A 512 25.88 -1.59 3.85
N GLN A 513 25.63 -0.30 3.61
CA GLN A 513 25.20 0.19 2.30
C GLN A 513 26.27 -0.02 1.23
N ARG A 514 25.82 -0.32 0.01
CA ARG A 514 26.68 -0.42 -1.17
C ARG A 514 27.35 0.92 -1.48
N ALA A 515 28.50 0.88 -2.14
CA ALA A 515 29.14 2.08 -2.66
C ALA A 515 28.22 2.84 -3.63
N VAL A 516 28.41 4.16 -3.68
CA VAL A 516 27.77 5.08 -4.62
C VAL A 516 28.88 5.81 -5.37
N GLU A 517 28.81 5.78 -6.70
CA GLU A 517 29.76 6.47 -7.57
C GLU A 517 29.27 7.88 -7.94
N SER A 518 27.95 8.05 -8.12
CA SER A 518 27.35 9.35 -8.43
C SER A 518 25.98 9.52 -7.79
N LEU A 519 25.65 10.78 -7.53
CA LEU A 519 24.38 11.21 -6.97
C LEU A 519 23.64 12.04 -8.01
N ARG A 520 22.31 12.07 -7.94
CA ARG A 520 21.51 13.02 -8.71
C ARG A 520 21.67 14.41 -8.13
N SER A 521 22.23 15.32 -8.93
CA SER A 521 22.41 16.73 -8.56
C SER A 521 21.92 17.65 -9.68
N LEU A 522 21.17 18.69 -9.30
CA LEU A 522 20.76 19.77 -10.20
C LEU A 522 21.97 20.54 -10.74
N GLU A 523 23.03 20.68 -9.93
CA GLU A 523 24.26 21.37 -10.34
C GLU A 523 24.99 20.59 -11.43
N GLU A 524 25.09 19.27 -11.31
CA GLU A 524 25.72 18.43 -12.32
C GLU A 524 24.93 18.46 -13.64
N VAL A 525 23.59 18.45 -13.53
CA VAL A 525 22.67 18.59 -14.67
C VAL A 525 22.86 19.95 -15.35
N GLN A 526 22.99 21.03 -14.58
CA GLN A 526 23.22 22.37 -15.10
C GLN A 526 24.60 22.50 -15.79
N ARG A 527 25.65 21.94 -15.18
CA ARG A 527 26.99 21.89 -15.79
C ARG A 527 27.01 21.16 -17.13
N LYS A 528 26.39 19.97 -17.19
CA LYS A 528 26.28 19.18 -18.45
C LYS A 528 25.54 19.95 -19.55
N LYS A 529 24.53 20.74 -19.20
CA LYS A 529 23.83 21.62 -20.15
C LYS A 529 24.77 22.71 -20.69
N GLU A 530 25.53 23.36 -19.82
CA GLU A 530 26.46 24.42 -20.22
C GLU A 530 27.56 23.87 -21.13
N ASP A 531 28.13 22.71 -20.79
CA ASP A 531 29.11 22.01 -21.64
C ASP A 531 28.52 21.66 -23.01
N TRP A 532 27.28 21.16 -23.05
CA TRP A 532 26.59 20.84 -24.30
C TRP A 532 26.34 22.09 -25.16
N LEU A 533 25.92 23.20 -24.54
CA LEU A 533 25.70 24.48 -25.22
C LEU A 533 27.01 25.05 -25.80
N ASN A 534 28.09 24.98 -25.02
CA ASN A 534 29.40 25.47 -25.42
C ASN A 534 30.00 24.62 -26.56
N GLY A 535 29.81 23.31 -26.54
CA GLY A 535 30.37 22.38 -27.53
C GLY A 535 29.73 22.38 -28.92
N GLY A 536 28.58 23.05 -29.14
CA GLY A 536 27.92 23.08 -30.46
C GLY A 536 27.51 24.47 -30.96
N GLY A 537 28.05 25.52 -30.34
CA GLY A 537 27.98 26.88 -30.86
C GLY A 537 26.55 27.40 -31.09
N GLN A 538 26.38 28.19 -32.17
CA GLN A 538 25.15 28.94 -32.44
C GLN A 538 23.94 28.04 -32.80
N ILE A 539 24.18 26.86 -33.38
CA ILE A 539 23.12 25.91 -33.77
C ILE A 539 22.42 25.35 -32.51
N ARG A 540 23.20 24.90 -31.52
CA ARG A 540 22.65 24.38 -30.25
C ARG A 540 21.94 25.46 -29.43
N LYS A 541 22.43 26.70 -29.46
CA LYS A 541 21.77 27.86 -28.83
C LYS A 541 20.41 28.17 -29.49
N SER A 542 20.34 28.19 -30.82
CA SER A 542 19.09 28.40 -31.56
C SER A 542 18.07 27.29 -31.29
N TRP A 543 18.52 26.03 -31.20
CA TRP A 543 17.67 24.91 -30.79
C TRP A 543 17.10 25.11 -29.38
N MET A 544 17.92 25.53 -28.41
CA MET A 544 17.44 25.81 -27.04
C MET A 544 16.38 26.92 -27.00
N VAL A 545 16.54 27.98 -27.81
CA VAL A 545 15.52 29.05 -27.91
C VAL A 545 14.21 28.52 -28.49
N LEU A 546 14.27 27.69 -29.54
CA LEU A 546 13.09 27.05 -30.10
C LEU A 546 12.42 26.13 -29.08
N ARG A 547 13.20 25.33 -28.37
CA ARG A 547 12.72 24.45 -27.31
C ARG A 547 12.04 25.21 -26.18
N GLU A 548 12.65 26.26 -25.65
CA GLU A 548 12.04 27.08 -24.60
C GLU A 548 10.70 27.69 -25.06
N LYS A 549 10.60 28.07 -26.35
CA LYS A 549 9.32 28.51 -26.92
C LYS A 549 8.30 27.38 -26.97
N LEU A 550 8.71 26.16 -27.35
CA LEU A 550 7.84 24.98 -27.36
C LEU A 550 7.36 24.63 -25.94
N GLU A 551 8.25 24.64 -24.94
CA GLU A 551 7.93 24.42 -23.53
C GLU A 551 6.91 25.46 -23.04
N ARG A 552 7.19 26.75 -23.24
CA ARG A 552 6.24 27.82 -22.87
C ARG A 552 4.90 27.74 -23.59
N ALA A 553 4.88 27.26 -24.84
CA ALA A 553 3.65 27.12 -25.61
C ALA A 553 2.74 26.00 -25.10
N VAL A 554 3.30 24.93 -24.55
CA VAL A 554 2.52 23.86 -23.94
C VAL A 554 2.17 24.13 -22.46
N GLY A 555 2.73 25.19 -21.87
CA GLY A 555 2.49 25.63 -20.50
C GLY A 555 3.31 24.85 -19.51
#